data_AF-A0A542VUM3-F1
#
_entry.id   AF-A0A542VUM3-F1
#
_cell.length_a   1.000
_cell.length_b   1.000
_cell.length_c   1.000
_cell.angle_alpha   90.00
_cell.angle_beta   90.00
_cell.angle_gamma   90.00
#
_symmetry.space_group_name_H-M   'P 1'
#
loop_
_entity.id
_entity.type
_entity.pdbx_description
1 polymer ?
#
loop_
_entity_poly.entity_id
_entity_poly.type
_entity_poly.pdbx_seq_one_letter_code
_entity_poly.pdbx_strand_id
1 'polypeptide(L)' 'MSSIHATEELSEKLQSIIRLEEEKARLDGQIRDLKGQKYDIKKAKLAVSRSRKGHPENFIRILINQIVNDRAMSRKLVP' A
#
# COMPACT_ATOMS: atom_id res chain seq x y z
N MET A 1 32.25 25.02 -10.77
CA MET A 1 30.85 24.64 -10.48
C MET A 1 30.45 25.36 -9.20
N SER A 2 29.41 26.20 -9.25
CA SER A 2 29.05 27.15 -8.19
C SER A 2 28.29 26.46 -7.05
N SER A 3 28.63 26.80 -5.80
CA SER A 3 27.98 26.34 -4.56
C SER A 3 26.45 26.50 -4.57
N ILE A 4 25.94 27.48 -5.32
CA ILE A 4 24.50 27.74 -5.50
C ILE A 4 23.81 26.56 -6.21
N HIS A 5 24.41 26.01 -7.25
CA HIS A 5 23.82 24.88 -7.99
C HIS A 5 23.77 23.61 -7.14
N ALA A 6 24.79 23.39 -6.30
CA ALA A 6 24.80 22.27 -5.35
C ALA A 6 23.72 22.42 -4.26
N THR A 7 23.40 23.66 -3.88
CA THR A 7 22.35 23.96 -2.88
C THR A 7 20.95 23.74 -3.46
N GLU A 8 20.73 24.14 -4.70
CA GLU A 8 19.46 23.91 -5.43
C GLU A 8 19.21 22.41 -5.64
N GLU A 9 20.20 21.67 -6.15
CA GLU A 9 20.07 20.22 -6.37
C GLU A 9 19.76 19.48 -5.06
N LEU A 10 20.44 19.83 -3.95
CA LEU A 10 20.16 19.23 -2.65
C LEU A 10 18.74 19.55 -2.18
N SER A 11 18.30 20.80 -2.36
CA SER A 11 16.97 21.24 -1.94
C SER A 11 15.86 20.49 -2.67
N GLU A 12 16.00 20.30 -3.99
CA GLU A 12 15.04 19.53 -4.80
C GLU A 12 14.98 18.06 -4.36
N LYS A 13 16.13 17.42 -4.14
CA LYS A 13 16.18 16.03 -3.66
C LYS A 13 15.55 15.89 -2.28
N LEU A 14 15.81 16.80 -1.35
CA LEU A 14 15.21 16.78 -0.02
C LEU A 14 13.69 16.96 -0.08
N GLN A 15 13.20 17.89 -0.91
CA GLN A 15 11.76 18.06 -1.12
C GLN A 15 11.11 16.80 -1.69
N SER A 16 11.77 16.11 -2.63
CA SER A 16 11.30 14.83 -3.15
C SER A 16 11.22 13.76 -2.06
N ILE A 17 12.26 13.63 -1.22
CA ILE A 17 12.29 12.67 -0.11
C ILE A 17 11.18 12.96 0.90
N ILE A 18 10.95 14.23 1.27
CA ILE A 18 9.87 14.62 2.19
C ILE A 18 8.52 14.14 1.66
N ARG A 19 8.20 14.41 0.38
CA ARG A 19 6.95 13.96 -0.25
C ARG A 19 6.82 12.43 -0.26
N LEU A 20 7.91 11.71 -0.47
CA LEU A 20 7.91 10.24 -0.45
C LEU A 20 7.67 9.68 0.96
N GLU A 21 8.22 10.30 2.01
CA GLU A 21 7.95 9.90 3.39
C GLU A 21 6.51 10.21 3.81
N GLU A 22 5.94 11.34 3.38
CA GLU A 22 4.51 11.65 3.58
C GLU A 22 3.61 10.61 2.91
N GLU A 23 3.92 10.23 1.67
CA GLU A 23 3.17 9.22 0.93
C GLU A 23 3.27 7.85 1.60
N LYS A 24 4.45 7.47 2.06
CA LYS A 24 4.67 6.23 2.83
C LYS A 24 3.83 6.22 4.12
N ALA A 25 3.79 7.33 4.85
CA ALA A 25 2.97 7.44 6.06
C ALA A 25 1.47 7.30 5.74
N ARG A 26 1.01 7.85 4.61
CA ARG A 26 -0.37 7.68 4.12
C ARG A 26 -0.68 6.23 3.79
N LEU A 27 0.20 5.54 3.07
CA LEU A 27 0.06 4.12 2.73
C LEU A 27 0.06 3.22 3.98
N ASP A 28 0.91 3.51 4.96
CA ASP A 28 0.91 2.82 6.25
C ASP A 28 -0.41 3.02 7.00
N GLY A 29 -1.00 4.22 6.92
CA GLY A 29 -2.35 4.52 7.41
C GLY A 29 -3.41 3.59 6.80
N GLN A 30 -3.41 3.46 5.47
CA GLN A 30 -4.35 2.58 4.77
C GLN A 30 -4.19 1.10 5.19
N ILE A 31 -2.96 0.63 5.40
CA ILE A 31 -2.70 -0.74 5.90
C ILE A 31 -3.26 -0.92 7.32
N ARG A 32 -3.09 0.08 8.19
CA ARG A 32 -3.68 0.06 9.55
C ARG A 32 -5.20 0.04 9.48
N ASP A 33 -5.81 0.81 8.60
CA ASP A 33 -7.27 0.85 8.43
C ASP A 33 -7.81 -0.49 7.95
N LEU A 34 -7.16 -1.13 6.97
CA LEU A 34 -7.53 -2.48 6.54
C LEU A 34 -7.46 -3.49 7.69
N LYS A 35 -6.46 -3.36 8.57
CA LYS A 35 -6.31 -4.22 9.76
C LYS A 35 -7.41 -3.95 10.78
N GLY A 36 -7.72 -2.69 11.06
CA GLY A 36 -8.81 -2.28 11.94
C GLY A 36 -10.18 -2.74 11.42
N GLN A 37 -10.35 -2.75 10.09
CA GLN A 37 -11.53 -3.29 9.44
C GLN A 37 -11.57 -4.83 9.43
N LYS A 38 -10.59 -5.53 9.99
CA LYS A 38 -10.48 -6.99 10.09
C LYS A 38 -10.41 -7.73 8.74
N TYR A 39 -9.83 -7.11 7.71
CA TYR A 39 -9.50 -7.82 6.47
C TYR A 39 -8.27 -8.72 6.64
N ASP A 40 -8.16 -9.77 5.82
CA ASP A 40 -6.97 -10.63 5.77
C ASP A 40 -5.79 -9.88 5.12
N ILE A 41 -4.94 -9.29 5.96
CA ILE A 41 -3.75 -8.54 5.55
C ILE A 41 -2.73 -9.42 4.84
N LYS A 42 -2.65 -10.73 5.14
CA LYS A 42 -1.69 -11.62 4.47
C LYS A 42 -2.07 -11.78 3.00
N LYS A 43 -3.35 -12.01 2.71
CA LYS A 43 -3.86 -12.08 1.33
C LYS A 43 -3.74 -10.74 0.60
N ALA A 44 -3.99 -9.62 1.28
CA ALA A 44 -3.80 -8.29 0.69
C ALA A 44 -2.33 -8.05 0.29
N LYS A 45 -1.37 -8.35 1.17
CA LYS A 45 0.06 -8.27 0.86
C LYS A 45 0.47 -9.20 -0.29
N LEU A 46 -0.12 -10.39 -0.37
CA LEU A 46 0.09 -11.32 -1.47
C LEU A 46 -0.42 -10.74 -2.81
N ALA A 47 -1.61 -10.13 -2.82
CA ALA A 47 -2.17 -9.48 -4.01
C ALA A 47 -1.25 -8.36 -4.52
N VAL A 48 -0.75 -7.50 -3.62
CA VAL A 48 0.22 -6.44 -3.95
C VAL A 48 1.54 -7.05 -4.47
N SER A 49 2.06 -8.10 -3.84
CA SER A 49 3.28 -8.78 -4.29
C SER A 49 3.12 -9.36 -5.69
N ARG A 50 1.97 -9.97 -6.00
CA ARG A 50 1.66 -10.49 -7.34
C ARG A 50 1.55 -9.38 -8.38
N SER A 51 0.90 -8.27 -8.04
CA SER A 51 0.87 -7.08 -8.91
C SER A 51 2.28 -6.60 -9.26
N ARG A 52 3.17 -6.44 -8.26
CA ARG A 52 4.56 -6.03 -8.46
C ARG A 52 5.38 -6.98 -9.33
N LYS A 53 5.05 -8.27 -9.33
CA LYS A 53 5.72 -9.30 -10.14
C LYS A 53 5.12 -9.42 -11.55
N GLY A 54 4.16 -8.58 -11.92
CA GLY A 54 3.53 -8.60 -13.24
C GLY A 54 2.55 -9.74 -13.46
N HIS A 55 2.00 -10.33 -12.39
CA HIS A 55 0.95 -11.35 -12.56
C HIS A 55 -0.30 -10.73 -13.19
N PRO A 56 -1.08 -11.50 -13.98
CA PRO A 56 -2.29 -10.99 -14.61
C PRO A 56 -3.31 -10.49 -13.58
N GLU A 57 -4.03 -9.42 -13.94
CA GLU A 57 -5.00 -8.77 -13.05
C GLU A 57 -6.06 -9.75 -12.54
N ASN A 58 -6.48 -10.72 -13.36
CA ASN A 58 -7.45 -11.75 -12.98
C ASN A 58 -7.00 -12.56 -11.75
N PHE A 59 -5.70 -12.88 -11.63
CA PHE A 59 -5.16 -13.60 -10.46
C PHE A 59 -5.17 -12.75 -9.19
N ILE A 60 -4.98 -11.44 -9.34
CA ILE A 60 -5.02 -10.47 -8.24
C ILE A 60 -6.48 -10.29 -7.80
N ARG A 61 -7.41 -10.16 -8.75
CA ARG A 61 -8.85 -10.01 -8.51
C ARG A 61 -9.44 -11.22 -7.76
N ILE A 62 -9.00 -12.45 -8.07
CA ILE A 62 -9.39 -13.65 -7.30
C ILE A 62 -9.02 -13.50 -5.81
N LEU A 63 -7.80 -13.06 -5.50
CA LEU A 63 -7.38 -12.84 -4.12
C LEU A 63 -8.19 -11.75 -3.43
N ILE A 64 -8.49 -10.66 -4.13
CA ILE A 64 -9.33 -9.56 -3.62
C ILE A 64 -10.74 -10.09 -3.28
N ASN A 65 -11.36 -10.85 -4.18
CA ASN A 65 -12.68 -11.44 -3.94
C ASN A 65 -12.68 -12.38 -2.74
N GLN A 66 -11.62 -13.17 -2.56
CA GLN A 66 -11.46 -14.02 -1.37
C GLN A 66 -11.41 -13.19 -0.09
N ILE A 67 -10.62 -12.10 -0.05
CA ILE A 67 -10.53 -11.20 1.11
C ILE A 67 -11.90 -10.62 1.48
N VAL A 68 -12.66 -10.16 0.48
CA VAL A 68 -14.00 -9.60 0.68
C VAL A 68 -14.97 -10.67 1.20
N ASN A 69 -14.96 -11.87 0.62
CA ASN A 69 -15.82 -12.97 1.03
C ASN A 69 -15.52 -13.44 2.46
N ASP A 70 -14.24 -13.63 2.81
CA ASP A 70 -13.82 -14.00 4.16
C ASP A 70 -14.31 -12.98 5.19
N ARG A 71 -14.21 -11.68 4.84
CA ARG A 71 -14.69 -10.61 5.70
C ARG A 71 -16.20 -10.63 5.88
N ALA A 72 -16.95 -10.84 4.79
CA ALA A 72 -18.40 -10.91 4.81
C ALA A 72 -18.89 -12.11 5.64
N MET A 73 -18.27 -13.27 5.48
CA MET A 73 -18.59 -14.48 6.26
C MET A 73 -18.26 -14.29 7.73
N SER A 74 -17.11 -13.68 8.05
CA SER A 74 -16.75 -13.33 9.43
C SER A 74 -17.77 -12.39 10.09
N ARG A 75 -18.41 -11.47 9.35
CA ARG A 75 -19.49 -10.63 9.90
C ARG A 75 -20.78 -11.41 10.18
N LYS A 76 -21.11 -12.40 9.34
CA LYS A 76 -22.33 -13.22 9.50
C LYS A 76 -22.27 -14.21 10.66
N LEU A 77 -21.06 -14.55 11.11
CA LEU A 77 -20.82 -15.52 12.19
C LEU A 77 -20.73 -14.87 13.58
N VAL A 78 -20.84 -13.55 13.69
CA VAL A 78 -20.94 -12.83 14.96
C VAL A 78 -22.44 -12.58 15.21
N PRO A 79 -23.03 -13.11 16.31
CA PRO A 79 -24.42 -12.85 16.68
C PRO A 79 -24.74 -11.36 16.85
#